data_AF-A0A821K9R5-F1
#
_entry.id   AF-A0A821K9R5-F1
#
_cell.length_a   1.000
_cell.length_b   1.000
_cell.length_c   1.000
_cell.angle_alpha   90.00
_cell.angle_beta   90.00
_cell.angle_gamma   90.00
#
_symmetry.space_group_name_H-M   'P 1'
#
loop_
_entity.id
_entity.type
_entity.pdbx_description
1 polymer ?
#
loop_
_entity_poly.entity_id
_entity_poly.type
_entity_poly.pdbx_seq_one_letter_code
_entity_poly.pdbx_strand_id
1 'polypeptide(L)'
;MTKHFTTGEQHARFYAAQIVLTFEYLHYLDILYRDLKPENLLIDAEGYLKVTDFGFAKKIKEYLAPEIILSKGYNKAVDWWALGVLAYEMSAGYPPFFADQPIQIYEKIVSGKVRFPSHFSSDLKDILRNLLQVDLTKRYGNLKNGVDDIKTHKWFSSTDWIAIYQRKVEPPFIPKSKGPGDASNFDDYEEEPLRIATTEKFGKEFEEF
;
A
#
# COMPACT_ATOMS: atom_id res chain seq x y z
N MET A 1 -12.77 5.02 -9.05
CA MET A 1 -13.35 4.35 -7.85
C MET A 1 -13.28 5.29 -6.64
N THR A 2 -14.24 6.21 -6.51
CA THR A 2 -14.23 7.21 -5.41
C THR A 2 -15.58 7.27 -4.70
N LYS A 3 -16.02 6.13 -4.15
CA LYS A 3 -16.99 6.11 -3.05
C LYS A 3 -16.21 5.79 -1.80
N HIS A 4 -16.18 6.73 -0.85
CA HIS A 4 -15.46 6.60 0.42
C HIS A 4 -15.79 5.26 1.10
N PHE A 5 -14.86 4.30 1.00
CA PHE A 5 -14.89 3.02 1.69
C PHE A 5 -14.52 3.25 3.16
N THR A 6 -15.42 3.79 3.97
CA THR A 6 -15.33 3.54 5.42
C THR A 6 -15.72 2.10 5.65
N THR A 7 -14.71 1.25 5.78
CA THR A 7 -14.93 -0.15 6.09
C THR A 7 -14.61 -0.35 7.56
N GLY A 8 -15.41 -1.15 8.28
CA GLY A 8 -15.10 -1.43 9.69
C GLY A 8 -13.69 -2.03 9.80
N GLU A 9 -13.05 -1.91 10.97
CA GLU A 9 -11.64 -2.34 11.16
C GLU A 9 -11.36 -3.78 10.69
N GLN A 10 -12.36 -4.65 10.74
CA GLN A 10 -12.27 -6.03 10.25
C GLN A 10 -12.02 -6.10 8.73
N HIS A 11 -12.68 -5.26 7.95
CA HIS A 11 -12.50 -5.19 6.49
C HIS A 11 -11.12 -4.60 6.16
N ALA A 12 -10.75 -3.50 6.83
CA ALA A 12 -9.44 -2.88 6.66
C ALA A 12 -8.31 -3.86 6.99
N ARG A 13 -8.48 -4.68 8.04
CA ARG A 13 -7.53 -5.75 8.40
C ARG A 13 -7.39 -6.81 7.32
N PHE A 14 -8.50 -7.26 6.72
CA PHE A 14 -8.47 -8.26 5.63
C PHE A 14 -7.64 -7.79 4.44
N TYR A 15 -7.81 -6.53 4.03
CA TYR A 15 -7.03 -5.93 2.94
C TYR A 15 -5.58 -5.63 3.34
N ALA A 16 -5.36 -5.08 4.54
CA ALA A 16 -4.03 -4.84 5.06
C ALA A 16 -3.20 -6.14 5.17
N ALA A 17 -3.81 -7.26 5.56
CA ALA A 17 -3.15 -8.57 5.63
C ALA A 17 -2.61 -9.02 4.26
N GLN A 18 -3.37 -8.80 3.18
CA GLN A 18 -2.93 -9.10 1.81
C GLN A 18 -1.75 -8.22 1.38
N ILE A 19 -1.77 -6.94 1.76
CA ILE A 19 -0.64 -6.03 1.48
C ILE A 19 0.60 -6.42 2.28
N VAL A 20 0.45 -6.85 3.54
CA VAL A 20 1.57 -7.38 4.34
C VAL A 20 2.23 -8.56 3.64
N LEU A 21 1.45 -9.55 3.17
CA LEU A 21 1.99 -10.70 2.44
C LEU A 21 2.62 -10.30 1.10
N THR A 22 2.01 -9.32 0.40
CA THR A 22 2.54 -8.82 -0.88
C THR A 22 3.90 -8.13 -0.67
N PHE A 23 4.02 -7.27 0.34
CA PHE A 23 5.28 -6.63 0.68
C PHE A 23 6.32 -7.61 1.20
N GLU A 24 5.94 -8.58 2.02
CA GLU A 24 6.83 -9.67 2.45
C GLU A 24 7.45 -10.37 1.23
N TYR A 25 6.65 -10.69 0.22
CA TYR A 25 7.12 -11.29 -1.04
C TYR A 25 8.02 -10.36 -1.86
N LEU A 26 7.59 -9.11 -2.11
CA LEU A 26 8.38 -8.17 -2.90
C LEU A 26 9.71 -7.85 -2.23
N HIS A 27 9.69 -7.63 -0.92
CA HIS A 27 10.87 -7.32 -0.12
C HIS A 27 11.82 -8.50 -0.03
N TYR A 28 11.34 -9.74 -0.05
CA TYR A 28 12.20 -10.93 -0.18
C TYR A 28 12.97 -10.94 -1.51
N LEU A 29 12.40 -10.37 -2.57
CA LEU A 29 13.04 -10.22 -3.89
C LEU A 29 13.84 -8.92 -4.06
N ASP A 30 14.01 -8.16 -2.98
CA ASP A 30 14.60 -6.81 -2.97
C ASP A 30 13.89 -5.79 -3.85
N ILE A 31 12.58 -5.95 -4.03
CA ILE A 31 11.74 -5.02 -4.78
C ILE A 31 11.01 -4.10 -3.80
N LEU A 32 11.15 -2.79 -3.97
CA LEU A 32 10.30 -1.79 -3.34
C LEU A 32 9.12 -1.47 -4.26
N TYR A 33 7.91 -1.34 -3.70
CA TYR A 33 6.73 -0.98 -4.49
C TYR A 33 6.56 0.54 -4.66
N ARG A 34 6.68 1.29 -3.56
CA ARG A 34 6.77 2.77 -3.49
C ARG A 34 5.54 3.59 -3.90
N ASP A 35 4.46 2.98 -4.38
CA ASP A 35 3.25 3.70 -4.79
C ASP A 35 1.96 3.05 -4.21
N LEU A 36 1.99 2.69 -2.93
CA LEU A 36 0.82 2.15 -2.25
C LEU A 36 -0.18 3.26 -1.94
N LYS A 37 -1.35 3.14 -2.59
CA LYS A 37 -2.51 4.00 -2.43
C LYS A 37 -3.77 3.24 -2.88
N PRO A 38 -4.98 3.61 -2.42
CA PRO A 38 -6.21 2.92 -2.78
C PRO A 38 -6.42 2.76 -4.29
N GLU A 39 -6.01 3.73 -5.09
CA GLU A 39 -6.16 3.75 -6.55
C GLU A 39 -5.40 2.63 -7.25
N ASN A 40 -4.32 2.13 -6.65
CA ASN A 40 -3.50 1.05 -7.21
C ASN A 40 -3.87 -0.34 -6.65
N LEU A 41 -4.99 -0.43 -5.90
CA LEU A 41 -5.49 -1.66 -5.30
C LEU A 41 -6.84 -2.02 -5.92
N LEU A 42 -6.81 -2.90 -6.93
CA LEU A 42 -8.04 -3.40 -7.54
C LEU A 42 -8.61 -4.56 -6.73
N ILE A 43 -9.93 -4.67 -6.70
CA ILE A 43 -10.65 -5.81 -6.09
C ILE A 43 -11.07 -6.75 -7.22
N ASP A 44 -10.63 -8.00 -7.15
CA ASP A 44 -11.02 -9.01 -8.13
C ASP A 44 -12.44 -9.58 -7.88
N ALA A 45 -12.91 -10.44 -8.77
CA ALA A 45 -14.25 -11.03 -8.71
C ALA A 45 -14.50 -11.89 -7.45
N GLU A 46 -13.44 -12.30 -6.75
CA GLU A 46 -13.54 -13.05 -5.49
C GLU A 46 -13.35 -12.13 -4.27
N GLY A 47 -13.28 -10.81 -4.45
CA GLY A 47 -13.15 -9.85 -3.34
C GLY A 47 -11.74 -9.69 -2.78
N TYR A 48 -10.72 -10.24 -3.43
CA TYR A 48 -9.31 -10.12 -3.02
C TYR A 48 -8.61 -9.00 -3.79
N LEU A 49 -7.52 -8.48 -3.22
CA LEU A 49 -6.73 -7.44 -3.83
C LEU A 49 -5.85 -7.96 -4.98
N LYS A 50 -5.74 -7.13 -6.01
CA LYS A 50 -4.72 -7.17 -7.05
C LYS A 50 -4.00 -5.84 -7.03
N VAL A 51 -2.72 -5.86 -6.66
CA VAL A 51 -1.86 -4.68 -6.72
C VAL A 51 -1.50 -4.40 -8.17
N THR A 52 -1.73 -3.18 -8.62
CA THR A 52 -1.42 -2.71 -9.98
C THR A 52 -0.35 -1.63 -9.97
N ASP A 53 -0.02 -1.08 -11.13
CA ASP A 53 0.93 0.03 -11.32
C ASP A 53 2.29 -0.16 -10.64
N PHE A 54 3.19 -0.85 -11.34
CA PHE A 54 4.57 -1.05 -10.91
C PHE A 54 5.52 0.02 -11.48
N GLY A 55 5.00 1.16 -11.98
CA GLY A 55 5.81 2.22 -12.59
C GLY A 55 6.87 2.81 -11.66
N PHE A 56 6.61 2.77 -10.34
CA PHE A 56 7.57 3.17 -9.31
C PHE A 56 8.27 1.99 -8.65
N ALA A 57 7.96 0.74 -9.01
CA ALA A 57 8.62 -0.40 -8.40
C ALA A 57 10.12 -0.41 -8.77
N LYS A 58 10.98 -0.82 -7.84
CA LYS A 58 12.43 -0.84 -8.10
C LYS A 58 13.11 -1.95 -7.33
N LYS A 59 13.90 -2.76 -8.04
CA LYS A 59 14.84 -3.71 -7.45
C LYS A 59 16.04 -2.96 -6.87
N ILE A 60 16.29 -3.11 -5.58
CA ILE A 60 17.42 -2.51 -4.87
C ILE A 60 18.58 -3.51 -4.93
N LYS A 61 19.74 -3.08 -5.44
CA LYS A 61 20.95 -3.91 -5.46
C LYS A 61 21.56 -3.94 -4.07
N GLU A 62 21.94 -5.12 -3.55
CA GLU A 62 22.50 -5.29 -2.19
C GLU A 62 23.83 -4.53 -1.95
N TYR A 63 24.57 -4.18 -3.01
CA TYR A 63 25.91 -3.57 -2.93
C TYR A 63 25.90 -2.03 -3.05
N LEU A 64 24.94 -1.34 -2.45
CA LEU A 64 25.00 0.13 -2.39
C LEU A 64 26.12 0.55 -1.43
N ALA A 65 27.02 1.41 -1.91
CA ALA A 65 28.10 1.96 -1.11
C ALA A 65 27.55 2.74 0.12
N PRO A 66 28.25 2.74 1.28
CA PRO A 66 27.78 3.38 2.51
C PRO A 66 27.35 4.84 2.35
N GLU A 67 27.96 5.60 1.46
CA GLU A 67 27.61 6.99 1.14
C GLU A 67 26.27 7.13 0.39
N ILE A 68 25.87 6.13 -0.39
CA ILE A 68 24.53 6.05 -1.01
C ILE A 68 23.47 5.72 0.05
N ILE A 69 23.84 4.91 1.05
CA ILE A 69 23.02 4.60 2.22
C ILE A 69 22.88 5.84 3.13
N LEU A 70 23.98 6.55 3.38
CA LEU A 70 24.07 7.70 4.29
C LEU A 70 23.53 9.02 3.71
N SER A 71 23.35 9.11 2.39
CA SER A 71 22.66 10.23 1.72
C SER A 71 21.13 10.11 1.74
N LYS A 72 20.57 9.43 2.75
CA LYS A 72 19.15 9.10 2.97
C LYS A 72 18.53 8.22 1.88
N GLY A 73 19.17 7.09 1.59
CA GLY A 73 18.58 6.04 0.76
C GLY A 73 17.33 5.45 1.42
N TYR A 74 16.17 5.62 0.78
CA TYR A 74 14.92 5.00 1.22
C TYR A 74 15.02 3.47 1.09
N ASN A 75 14.81 2.76 2.19
CA ASN A 75 14.81 1.30 2.25
C ASN A 75 13.36 0.76 2.28
N LYS A 76 13.21 -0.55 2.48
CA LYS A 76 11.93 -1.28 2.59
C LYS A 76 10.92 -0.65 3.59
N ALA A 77 11.38 0.18 4.53
CA ALA A 77 10.54 0.85 5.53
C ALA A 77 9.55 1.87 4.96
N VAL A 78 9.72 2.35 3.73
CA VAL A 78 8.76 3.30 3.12
C VAL A 78 7.44 2.62 2.75
N ASP A 79 7.50 1.37 2.28
CA ASP A 79 6.29 0.59 1.96
C ASP A 79 5.51 0.31 3.26
N TRP A 80 6.19 0.03 4.37
CA TRP A 80 5.54 -0.17 5.68
C TRP A 80 4.88 1.10 6.24
N TRP A 81 5.46 2.28 5.97
CA TRP A 81 4.78 3.54 6.28
C TRP A 81 3.52 3.71 5.44
N ALA A 82 3.60 3.42 4.14
CA ALA A 82 2.46 3.51 3.24
C ALA A 82 1.34 2.54 3.66
N LEU A 83 1.68 1.33 4.14
CA LEU A 83 0.70 0.41 4.76
C LEU A 83 0.00 1.06 5.96
N GLY A 84 0.73 1.79 6.81
CA GLY A 84 0.14 2.53 7.93
C GLY A 84 -0.83 3.62 7.46
N VAL A 85 -0.49 4.35 6.39
CA VAL A 85 -1.36 5.36 5.78
C VAL A 85 -2.63 4.69 5.24
N LEU A 86 -2.49 3.60 4.48
CA LEU A 86 -3.60 2.86 3.90
C LEU A 86 -4.53 2.28 4.97
N ALA A 87 -3.98 1.63 6.00
CA ALA A 87 -4.78 1.04 7.08
C ALA A 87 -5.55 2.11 7.88
N TYR A 88 -4.93 3.29 8.10
CA TYR A 88 -5.63 4.44 8.67
C TYR A 88 -6.77 4.87 7.75
N GLU A 89 -6.49 5.09 6.47
CA GLU A 89 -7.46 5.62 5.50
C GLU A 89 -8.65 4.69 5.31
N MET A 90 -8.44 3.38 5.19
CA MET A 90 -9.53 2.39 5.09
C MET A 90 -10.43 2.36 6.33
N SER A 91 -9.85 2.67 7.51
CA SER A 91 -10.56 2.64 8.78
C SER A 91 -11.26 3.96 9.11
N ALA A 92 -10.68 5.11 8.69
CA ALA A 92 -11.20 6.45 8.96
C ALA A 92 -12.05 7.03 7.81
N GLY A 93 -11.83 6.58 6.57
CA GLY A 93 -12.36 7.17 5.34
C GLY A 93 -11.58 8.38 4.82
N TYR A 94 -10.44 8.73 5.45
CA TYR A 94 -9.57 9.84 5.06
C TYR A 94 -8.12 9.58 5.51
N PRO A 95 -7.10 10.15 4.83
CA PRO A 95 -5.70 9.90 5.18
C PRO A 95 -5.31 10.58 6.51
N PRO A 96 -4.30 10.06 7.24
CA PRO A 96 -3.85 10.60 8.52
C PRO A 96 -3.23 12.00 8.43
N PHE A 97 -2.70 12.35 7.24
CA PHE A 97 -2.07 13.62 6.96
C PHE A 97 -2.74 14.26 5.75
N PHE A 98 -3.57 15.28 5.98
CA PHE A 98 -4.19 16.06 4.93
C PHE A 98 -4.12 17.55 5.26
N ALA A 99 -4.03 18.38 4.23
CA ALA A 99 -4.04 19.83 4.29
C ALA A 99 -4.29 20.39 2.88
N ASP A 100 -4.59 21.68 2.77
CA ASP A 100 -4.90 22.30 1.46
C ASP A 100 -3.65 22.46 0.59
N GLN A 101 -2.48 22.64 1.22
CA GLN A 101 -1.21 22.86 0.53
C GLN A 101 -0.24 21.70 0.79
N PRO A 102 0.46 21.17 -0.24
CA PRO A 102 1.40 20.07 -0.07
C PRO A 102 2.46 20.32 1.01
N ILE A 103 2.95 21.56 1.15
CA ILE A 103 3.94 21.92 2.17
C ILE A 103 3.44 21.63 3.60
N GLN A 104 2.17 21.88 3.88
CA GLN A 104 1.57 21.63 5.19
C GLN A 104 1.39 20.14 5.45
N ILE A 105 1.15 19.35 4.40
CA ILE A 105 1.12 17.88 4.51
C ILE A 105 2.51 17.37 4.91
N TYR A 106 3.57 17.86 4.26
CA TYR A 106 4.94 17.49 4.60
C TYR A 106 5.31 17.88 6.04
N GLU A 107 4.94 19.08 6.49
CA GLU A 107 5.13 19.49 7.88
C GLU A 107 4.44 18.54 8.88
N LYS A 108 3.20 18.12 8.58
CA LYS A 108 2.47 17.15 9.41
C LYS A 108 3.15 15.79 9.43
N ILE A 109 3.58 15.27 8.28
CA ILE A 109 4.29 13.99 8.16
C ILE A 109 5.56 14.02 9.02
N VAL A 110 6.40 15.05 8.86
CA VAL A 110 7.67 15.18 9.59
C VAL A 110 7.44 15.37 11.09
N SER A 111 6.35 16.01 11.50
CA SER A 111 6.01 16.15 12.92
C SER A 111 5.71 14.83 13.63
N GLY A 112 5.31 13.78 12.88
CA GLY A 112 4.89 12.47 13.41
C GLY A 112 3.62 12.48 14.26
N LYS A 113 2.91 13.61 14.33
CA LYS A 113 1.71 13.76 15.15
C LYS A 113 0.46 13.28 14.40
N VAL A 114 0.10 12.02 14.60
CA VAL A 114 -1.14 11.44 14.06
C VAL A 114 -2.28 11.60 15.07
N ARG A 115 -3.43 12.11 14.62
CA ARG A 115 -4.67 12.12 15.41
C ARG A 115 -5.52 10.92 15.02
N PHE A 116 -6.00 10.18 16.01
CA PHE A 116 -6.83 8.99 15.77
C PHE A 116 -8.30 9.28 16.09
N PRO A 117 -9.24 8.82 15.25
CA PRO A 117 -10.66 8.85 15.59
C PRO A 117 -10.97 8.14 16.91
N SER A 118 -12.02 8.58 17.59
CA SER A 118 -12.46 7.96 18.86
C SER A 118 -12.86 6.50 18.68
N HIS A 119 -13.47 6.16 17.54
CA HIS A 119 -13.95 4.82 17.23
C HIS A 119 -12.84 3.80 16.91
N PHE A 120 -11.59 4.23 16.72
CA PHE A 120 -10.47 3.32 16.53
C PHE A 120 -10.19 2.54 17.83
N SER A 121 -10.04 1.22 17.71
CA SER A 121 -9.62 0.32 18.77
C SER A 121 -8.22 0.67 19.30
N SER A 122 -7.93 0.25 20.53
CA SER A 122 -6.59 0.40 21.10
C SER A 122 -5.54 -0.27 20.23
N ASP A 123 -5.85 -1.44 19.70
CA ASP A 123 -4.93 -2.26 18.91
C ASP A 123 -4.67 -1.62 17.55
N LEU A 124 -5.69 -1.08 16.88
CA LEU A 124 -5.50 -0.32 15.63
C LEU A 124 -4.61 0.91 15.87
N LYS A 125 -4.89 1.69 16.92
CA LYS A 125 -4.05 2.85 17.27
C LYS A 125 -2.61 2.45 17.52
N ASP A 126 -2.39 1.32 18.17
CA ASP A 126 -1.04 0.85 18.51
C ASP A 126 -0.23 0.44 17.28
N ILE A 127 -0.80 -0.37 16.39
CA ILE A 127 -0.09 -0.74 15.15
C ILE A 127 0.17 0.46 14.26
N LEU A 128 -0.79 1.39 14.15
CA LEU A 128 -0.61 2.60 13.36
C LEU A 128 0.49 3.50 13.91
N ARG A 129 0.67 3.61 15.23
CA ARG A 129 1.81 4.35 15.82
C ARG A 129 3.15 3.72 15.46
N ASN A 130 3.20 2.39 15.39
CA ASN A 130 4.42 1.65 15.08
C ASN A 130 4.76 1.65 13.57
N LEU A 131 3.75 1.70 12.69
CA LEU A 131 3.93 1.83 11.24
C LEU A 131 4.19 3.29 10.81
N LEU A 132 3.44 4.25 11.37
CA LEU A 132 3.58 5.69 11.13
C LEU A 132 4.66 6.32 12.05
N GLN A 133 5.71 5.55 12.33
CA GLN A 133 6.84 5.98 13.13
C GLN A 133 7.83 6.76 12.25
N VAL A 134 8.12 8.01 12.58
CA VAL A 134 9.04 8.87 11.81
C VAL A 134 10.47 8.36 11.89
N ASP A 135 10.88 7.87 13.07
CA ASP A 135 12.18 7.24 13.27
C ASP A 135 12.24 5.85 12.63
N LEU A 136 12.90 5.73 11.48
CA LEU A 136 13.01 4.48 10.72
C LEU A 136 13.54 3.30 11.56
N THR A 137 14.38 3.57 12.56
CA THR A 137 14.97 2.54 13.42
C THR A 137 13.98 1.93 14.41
N LYS A 138 12.80 2.55 14.54
CA LYS A 138 11.71 2.13 15.43
C LYS A 138 10.45 1.72 14.67
N ARG A 139 10.47 1.81 13.34
CA ARG A 139 9.31 1.48 12.50
C ARG A 139 9.17 -0.03 12.34
N TYR A 140 7.96 -0.54 12.56
CA TYR A 140 7.65 -1.95 12.30
C TYR A 140 7.89 -2.31 10.84
N GLY A 141 8.33 -3.55 10.59
CA GLY A 141 8.81 -3.98 9.28
C GLY A 141 10.28 -3.65 9.00
N ASN A 142 10.91 -2.80 9.82
CA ASN A 142 12.33 -2.41 9.70
C ASN A 142 13.15 -2.66 10.98
N LEU A 143 12.58 -3.38 11.95
CA LEU A 143 13.29 -3.84 13.15
C LEU A 143 13.94 -5.20 12.89
N LYS A 144 14.57 -5.77 13.93
CA LYS A 144 15.24 -7.08 13.85
C LYS A 144 14.30 -8.22 13.43
N ASN A 145 13.04 -8.21 13.85
CA ASN A 145 12.07 -9.25 13.47
C ASN A 145 11.37 -8.95 12.13
N GLY A 146 11.67 -7.81 11.49
CA GLY A 146 11.14 -7.44 10.19
C GLY A 146 9.61 -7.44 10.16
N VAL A 147 9.03 -8.21 9.23
CA VAL A 147 7.58 -8.30 9.02
C VAL A 147 6.85 -9.00 10.18
N ASP A 148 7.52 -9.82 10.98
CA ASP A 148 6.88 -10.56 12.07
C ASP A 148 6.38 -9.65 13.20
N ASP A 149 7.01 -8.48 13.40
CA ASP A 149 6.49 -7.45 14.33
C ASP A 149 5.10 -6.96 13.90
N ILE A 150 4.80 -6.99 12.60
CA ILE A 150 3.48 -6.66 12.04
C ILE A 150 2.55 -7.87 12.16
N LYS A 151 3.00 -9.05 11.70
CA LYS A 151 2.15 -10.25 11.60
C LYS A 151 1.66 -10.78 12.95
N THR A 152 2.45 -10.59 14.00
CA THR A 152 2.14 -11.03 15.37
C THR A 152 1.45 -9.97 16.23
N HIS A 153 1.29 -8.75 15.71
CA HIS A 153 0.66 -7.66 16.46
C HIS A 153 -0.81 -7.98 16.80
N LYS A 154 -1.29 -7.53 17.97
CA LYS A 154 -2.65 -7.82 18.46
C LYS A 154 -3.76 -7.44 17.49
N TRP A 155 -3.58 -6.36 16.74
CA TRP A 155 -4.53 -5.95 15.71
C TRP A 155 -4.71 -7.02 14.62
N PHE A 156 -3.72 -7.85 14.33
CA PHE A 156 -3.82 -8.98 13.40
C PHE A 156 -4.06 -10.33 14.08
N SER A 157 -4.34 -10.38 15.39
CA SER A 157 -4.46 -11.64 16.16
C SER A 157 -5.50 -12.64 15.62
N SER A 158 -6.55 -12.17 14.94
CA SER A 158 -7.56 -13.02 14.31
C SER A 158 -7.26 -13.37 12.84
N THR A 159 -6.08 -13.01 12.33
CA THR A 159 -5.70 -13.21 10.93
C THR A 159 -5.05 -14.57 10.76
N ASP A 160 -5.70 -15.45 10.01
CA ASP A 160 -5.05 -16.65 9.50
C ASP A 160 -4.30 -16.30 8.20
N TRP A 161 -2.99 -16.06 8.34
CA TRP A 161 -2.11 -15.66 7.24
C TRP A 161 -2.08 -16.68 6.10
N ILE A 162 -2.13 -17.97 6.42
CA ILE A 162 -2.11 -19.03 5.40
C ILE A 162 -3.44 -19.11 4.69
N ALA A 163 -4.56 -18.98 5.39
CA ALA A 163 -5.88 -18.93 4.77
C ALA A 163 -6.04 -17.70 3.86
N ILE A 164 -5.53 -16.53 4.26
CA ILE A 164 -5.51 -15.33 3.40
C ILE A 164 -4.69 -15.60 2.14
N TYR A 165 -3.46 -16.13 2.27
CA TYR A 165 -2.61 -16.47 1.12
C TYR A 165 -3.28 -17.48 0.18
N GLN A 166 -3.95 -18.48 0.73
CA GLN A 166 -4.67 -19.52 -0.03
C GLN A 166 -6.05 -19.06 -0.52
N ARG A 167 -6.44 -17.81 -0.28
CA ARG A 167 -7.74 -17.24 -0.65
C ARG A 167 -8.94 -18.02 -0.09
N LYS A 168 -8.82 -18.51 1.14
CA LYS A 168 -9.83 -19.33 1.85
C LYS A 168 -10.68 -18.55 2.84
N VAL A 169 -10.36 -17.29 3.08
CA VAL A 169 -11.14 -16.41 3.97
C VAL A 169 -12.26 -15.77 3.14
N GLU A 170 -13.47 -15.71 3.69
CA GLU A 170 -14.57 -15.00 3.03
C GLU A 170 -14.25 -13.49 2.95
N PRO A 171 -14.30 -12.87 1.76
CA PRO A 171 -14.00 -11.47 1.60
C PRO A 171 -15.09 -10.60 2.23
N PRO A 172 -14.75 -9.42 2.78
CA PRO A 172 -15.73 -8.49 3.33
C PRO A 172 -16.61 -7.82 2.25
N PHE A 173 -16.16 -7.85 0.99
CA PHE A 173 -16.86 -7.24 -0.13
C PHE A 173 -16.53 -8.00 -1.42
N ILE A 174 -17.58 -8.34 -2.18
CA ILE A 174 -17.47 -8.90 -3.53
C ILE A 174 -18.05 -7.87 -4.51
N PRO A 175 -17.27 -7.39 -5.49
CA PRO A 175 -17.76 -6.43 -6.46
C PRO A 175 -18.85 -7.04 -7.34
N LYS A 176 -19.92 -6.28 -7.61
CA LYS A 176 -20.94 -6.71 -8.58
C LYS A 176 -20.37 -6.56 -9.98
N SER A 177 -20.34 -7.64 -10.74
CA SER A 177 -19.92 -7.65 -12.14
C SER A 177 -20.82 -8.60 -12.93
N LYS A 178 -21.15 -8.21 -14.17
CA LYS A 178 -21.93 -9.01 -15.12
C LYS A 178 -21.06 -9.98 -15.93
N GLY A 179 -19.73 -9.90 -15.81
CA GLY A 179 -18.78 -10.76 -16.51
C GLY A 179 -17.44 -10.08 -16.81
N PRO A 180 -16.51 -10.77 -17.51
CA PRO A 180 -15.14 -10.28 -17.71
C PRO A 180 -15.00 -8.96 -18.47
N GLY A 181 -15.99 -8.59 -19.30
CA GLY A 181 -15.99 -7.32 -20.04
C GLY A 181 -16.81 -6.21 -19.37
N ASP A 182 -17.30 -6.43 -18.15
CA ASP A 182 -18.09 -5.42 -17.44
C ASP A 182 -17.18 -4.37 -16.79
N ALA A 183 -17.20 -3.17 -17.36
CA ALA A 183 -16.47 -2.02 -16.87
C ALA A 183 -17.28 -1.16 -15.87
N SER A 184 -18.47 -1.57 -15.42
CA SER A 184 -19.36 -0.73 -14.61
C SER A 184 -18.82 -0.30 -13.24
N ASN A 185 -17.72 -0.90 -12.77
CA ASN A 185 -17.04 -0.51 -11.53
C ASN A 185 -15.93 0.53 -11.75
N PHE A 186 -15.67 0.90 -13.01
CA PHE A 186 -14.74 1.95 -13.40
C PHE A 186 -15.52 3.21 -13.76
N ASP A 187 -14.84 4.36 -13.65
CA ASP A 187 -15.39 5.63 -14.06
C ASP A 187 -15.29 5.75 -15.60
N ASP A 188 -16.23 6.46 -16.24
CA ASP A 188 -16.17 6.72 -17.67
C ASP A 188 -15.14 7.83 -17.96
N TYR A 189 -14.30 7.61 -18.96
CA TYR A 189 -13.30 8.58 -19.42
C TYR A 189 -13.54 8.92 -20.90
N GLU A 190 -13.03 10.08 -21.35
CA GLU A 190 -13.08 10.44 -22.77
C GLU A 190 -12.19 9.48 -23.57
N GLU A 191 -12.75 8.88 -24.61
CA GLU A 191 -12.06 7.93 -25.47
C GLU A 191 -11.16 8.67 -26.46
N GLU A 192 -9.84 8.49 -26.33
CA GLU A 192 -8.86 9.05 -27.26
C GLU A 192 -8.37 7.99 -28.27
N PRO A 193 -8.32 8.29 -29.58
CA PRO A 193 -7.83 7.34 -30.56
C PRO A 193 -6.31 7.11 -30.41
N LEU A 194 -5.90 5.84 -30.39
CA LEU A 194 -4.48 5.48 -30.39
C LEU A 194 -3.80 5.98 -31.68
N ARG A 195 -2.83 6.88 -31.53
CA ARG A 195 -2.04 7.44 -32.63
C ARG A 195 -0.73 6.70 -32.78
N ILE A 196 -0.64 5.87 -33.82
CA ILE A 196 0.59 5.16 -34.17
C ILE A 196 1.46 6.09 -35.03
N ALA A 197 2.70 6.33 -34.61
CA ALA A 197 3.64 7.14 -35.38
C ALA A 197 4.07 6.41 -36.67
N THR A 198 4.28 7.15 -37.75
CA THR A 198 4.78 6.61 -39.03
C THR A 198 6.27 6.28 -39.02
N THR A 199 6.98 6.67 -37.96
CA THR A 199 8.42 6.45 -37.77
C THR A 199 8.65 5.99 -36.34
N GLU A 200 9.66 5.15 -36.15
CA GLU A 200 10.11 4.73 -34.82
C GLU A 200 10.44 5.95 -33.96
N LYS A 201 9.96 5.93 -32.71
CA LYS A 201 10.23 6.97 -31.71
C LYS A 201 10.93 6.32 -30.52
N PHE A 202 12.01 6.93 -30.07
CA PHE A 202 12.73 6.55 -28.85
C PHE A 202 13.25 5.10 -28.82
N GLY A 203 13.55 4.51 -29.98
CA GLY A 203 13.96 3.10 -30.07
C GLY A 203 15.22 2.77 -29.26
N LYS A 204 16.14 3.73 -29.09
CA LYS A 204 17.33 3.56 -28.25
C LYS A 204 17.01 3.61 -26.76
N GLU A 205 16.10 4.49 -26.36
CA GLU A 205 15.73 4.71 -24.97
C GLU A 205 14.90 3.54 -24.40
N PHE A 206 14.16 2.82 -25.25
CA PHE A 206 13.34 1.67 -24.89
C PHE A 206 13.88 0.33 -25.43
N GLU A 207 15.17 0.24 -25.75
CA GLU A 207 15.80 -0.98 -26.32
C GLU A 207 15.64 -2.22 -25.41
N GLU A 208 15.55 -2.00 -24.08
CA GLU A 208 15.42 -3.07 -23.07
C GLU A 208 13.99 -3.22 -22.51
N PHE A 209 12.98 -2.58 -23.10
CA PHE A 209 11.57 -2.73 -22.67
C PHE A 209 10.97 -4.05 -23.15
#